data_AF-A0A952L4A7-F1
#
_entry.id   AF-A0A952L4A7-F1
#
_cell.length_a   1.000
_cell.length_b   1.000
_cell.length_c   1.000
_cell.angle_alpha   90.00
_cell.angle_beta   90.00
_cell.angle_gamma   90.00
#
_symmetry.space_group_name_H-M   'P 1'
#
loop_
_entity.id
_entity.type
_entity.pdbx_description
1 polymer ?
#
loop_
_entity_poly.entity_id
_entity_poly.type
_entity_poly.pdbx_seq_one_letter_code
_entity_poly.pdbx_strand_id
1 'polypeptide(L)'
;MHKLPPSRRLAHALALASSALLAAFTPPVLALNPNSTSVQMFEWSWPDIATECTQWLGPKGFGGVQISPPGASKNAAGWWGVYQPVNYVNLTSRMGTPAQLQTL
;
A
#
# COMPACT_ATOMS: atom_id res chain seq x y z
N MET A 1 -8.92 10.26 -57.82
CA MET A 1 -8.80 9.07 -56.95
C MET A 1 -7.36 8.56 -57.02
N HIS A 2 -6.47 9.00 -56.13
CA HIS A 2 -5.05 8.58 -56.14
C HIS A 2 -4.89 7.30 -55.30
N LYS A 3 -4.59 6.16 -55.94
CA LYS A 3 -4.27 4.90 -55.24
C LYS A 3 -2.83 4.96 -54.72
N LEU A 4 -2.64 4.71 -53.42
CA LEU A 4 -1.31 4.65 -52.80
C LEU A 4 -0.50 3.42 -53.26
N PRO A 5 0.84 3.55 -53.38
CA PRO A 5 1.72 2.49 -53.85
C PRO A 5 1.85 1.33 -52.83
N PRO A 6 2.13 0.09 -53.31
CA PRO A 6 2.12 -1.14 -52.51
C PRO A 6 3.17 -1.17 -51.39
N SER A 7 4.28 -0.44 -51.52
CA SER A 7 5.33 -0.34 -50.49
C SER A 7 4.84 0.31 -49.18
N ARG A 8 3.81 1.17 -49.24
CA ARG A 8 3.22 1.77 -48.04
C ARG A 8 2.33 0.80 -47.26
N ARG A 9 1.84 -0.28 -47.88
CA ARG A 9 0.94 -1.25 -47.20
C ARG A 9 1.70 -2.20 -46.26
N LEU A 10 2.91 -2.62 -46.62
CA LEU A 10 3.73 -3.51 -45.79
C LEU A 10 4.21 -2.84 -44.49
N ALA A 11 4.57 -1.56 -44.55
CA ALA A 11 5.06 -0.82 -43.38
C ALA A 11 4.00 -0.68 -42.27
N HIS A 12 2.71 -0.65 -42.62
CA HIS A 12 1.63 -0.56 -41.65
C HIS A 12 1.37 -1.90 -40.95
N ALA A 13 1.59 -3.04 -41.62
CA ALA A 13 1.35 -4.36 -41.03
C ALA A 13 2.37 -4.70 -39.92
N LEU A 14 3.64 -4.28 -40.08
CA LEU A 14 4.67 -4.50 -39.05
C LEU A 14 4.50 -3.59 -37.82
N ALA A 15 3.98 -2.37 -38.00
CA ALA A 15 3.82 -1.43 -36.91
C ALA A 15 2.74 -1.85 -35.89
N LEU A 16 1.66 -2.53 -36.35
CA LEU A 16 0.59 -2.98 -35.45
C LEU A 16 0.96 -4.19 -34.58
N ALA A 17 1.87 -5.05 -35.03
CA ALA A 17 2.24 -6.26 -34.28
C ALA A 17 3.07 -5.93 -33.01
N SER A 18 3.88 -4.86 -33.04
CA SER A 18 4.74 -4.46 -31.92
C SER A 18 3.99 -3.80 -30.77
N SER A 19 2.82 -3.19 -31.03
CA SER A 19 2.07 -2.46 -29.99
C SER A 19 1.26 -3.37 -29.06
N ALA A 20 0.92 -4.59 -29.48
CA ALA A 20 0.10 -5.51 -28.68
C ALA A 20 0.88 -6.19 -27.54
N LEU A 21 2.20 -6.35 -27.65
CA LEU A 21 3.00 -7.01 -26.61
C LEU A 21 3.23 -6.15 -25.36
N LEU A 22 3.09 -4.82 -25.43
CA LEU A 22 3.33 -3.92 -24.30
C LEU A 22 2.18 -3.88 -23.29
N ALA A 23 0.96 -4.27 -23.68
CA ALA A 23 -0.22 -4.20 -22.81
C ALA A 23 -0.32 -5.36 -21.80
N ALA A 24 0.49 -6.42 -21.94
CA ALA A 24 0.41 -7.61 -21.10
C ALA A 24 1.30 -7.55 -19.84
N PHE A 25 2.13 -6.51 -19.68
CA PHE A 25 3.11 -6.39 -18.60
C PHE A 25 2.81 -5.30 -17.57
N THR A 26 1.62 -4.72 -17.57
CA THR A 26 1.22 -3.83 -16.47
C THR A 26 0.90 -4.68 -15.23
N PRO A 27 1.71 -4.63 -14.16
CA PRO A 27 1.29 -5.23 -12.90
C PRO A 27 -0.05 -4.61 -12.51
N PRO A 28 -0.98 -5.38 -11.93
CA PRO A 28 -2.21 -4.80 -11.41
C PRO A 28 -1.81 -3.70 -10.43
N VAL A 29 -2.19 -2.46 -10.73
CA VAL A 29 -2.09 -1.38 -9.75
C VAL A 29 -3.03 -1.78 -8.63
N LEU A 30 -2.49 -2.00 -7.43
CA LEU A 30 -3.28 -2.32 -6.26
C LEU A 30 -4.26 -1.16 -6.03
N ALA A 31 -5.55 -1.40 -6.23
CA ALA A 31 -6.56 -0.39 -6.00
C ALA A 31 -6.74 -0.22 -4.49
N LEU A 32 -6.46 0.98 -3.98
CA LEU A 32 -6.75 1.33 -2.59
C LEU A 32 -8.27 1.45 -2.39
N ASN A 33 -8.71 1.14 -1.17
CA ASN A 33 -10.09 1.42 -0.76
C ASN A 33 -10.39 2.93 -0.76
N PRO A 34 -11.67 3.33 -0.89
CA PRO A 34 -12.08 4.73 -0.76
C PRO A 34 -11.70 5.32 0.61
N ASN A 35 -11.25 6.57 0.63
CA ASN A 35 -10.81 7.28 1.85
C ASN A 35 -11.96 7.81 2.72
N SER A 36 -13.19 7.30 2.54
CA SER A 36 -14.39 7.78 3.23
C SER A 36 -14.52 7.27 4.66
N THR A 37 -13.90 6.15 5.00
CA THR A 37 -13.96 5.53 6.34
C THR A 37 -12.58 5.04 6.76
N SER A 38 -12.23 5.29 8.02
CA SER A 38 -11.03 4.78 8.67
C SER A 38 -11.35 4.20 10.04
N VAL A 39 -10.42 3.42 10.59
CA VAL A 39 -10.54 2.84 11.93
C VAL A 39 -9.29 3.14 12.76
N GLN A 40 -9.47 3.41 14.05
CA GLN A 40 -8.37 3.47 15.01
C GLN A 40 -8.15 2.10 15.63
N MET A 41 -6.99 1.49 15.38
CA MET A 41 -6.59 0.21 15.96
C MET A 41 -5.74 0.45 17.20
N PHE A 42 -6.42 0.91 18.26
CA PHE A 42 -5.81 1.37 19.50
C PHE A 42 -5.07 0.24 20.24
N GLU A 43 -3.76 0.41 20.45
CA GLU A 43 -2.86 -0.54 21.14
C GLU A 43 -2.72 -1.92 20.47
N TRP A 44 -3.14 -2.08 19.21
CA TRP A 44 -2.91 -3.33 18.46
C TRP A 44 -1.44 -3.46 18.04
N SER A 45 -0.94 -4.70 18.00
CA SER A 45 0.38 -4.97 17.45
C SER A 45 0.38 -4.79 15.92
N TRP A 46 1.52 -4.41 15.35
CA TRP A 46 1.63 -4.24 13.90
C TRP A 46 1.35 -5.52 13.09
N PRO A 47 1.81 -6.72 13.51
CA PRO A 47 1.44 -7.96 12.86
C PRO A 47 -0.08 -8.26 12.87
N ASP A 48 -0.77 -7.93 13.95
CA ASP A 48 -2.23 -8.12 14.03
C ASP A 48 -2.96 -7.14 13.11
N ILE A 49 -2.50 -5.88 13.03
CA ILE A 49 -3.03 -4.89 12.08
C ILE A 49 -2.83 -5.36 10.64
N ALA A 50 -1.65 -5.85 10.27
CA ALA A 50 -1.37 -6.36 8.92
C ALA A 50 -2.30 -7.54 8.56
N THR A 51 -2.54 -8.44 9.53
CA THR A 51 -3.47 -9.56 9.38
C THR A 51 -4.89 -9.06 9.17
N GLU A 52 -5.36 -8.12 10.01
CA GLU A 52 -6.72 -7.58 9.95
C GLU A 52 -6.97 -6.76 8.66
N CYS A 53 -5.96 -6.04 8.18
CA CYS A 53 -5.98 -5.34 6.89
C CYS A 53 -6.30 -6.30 5.73
N THR A 54 -5.70 -7.50 5.72
CA THR A 54 -5.90 -8.47 4.65
C THR A 54 -7.17 -9.32 4.82
N GLN A 55 -7.50 -9.71 6.05
CA GLN A 55 -8.58 -10.66 6.32
C GLN A 55 -9.95 -9.97 6.43
N TRP A 56 -10.00 -8.70 6.85
CA TRP A 56 -11.28 -8.04 7.15
C TRP A 56 -11.37 -6.61 6.67
N LEU A 57 -10.50 -5.69 7.12
CA LEU A 57 -10.65 -4.26 6.86
C LEU A 57 -10.57 -3.92 5.38
N GLY A 58 -9.60 -4.52 4.67
CA GLY A 58 -9.44 -4.41 3.23
C GLY A 58 -10.71 -4.85 2.49
N PRO A 59 -11.15 -6.12 2.63
CA PRO A 59 -12.40 -6.61 2.05
C PRO A 59 -13.66 -5.82 2.44
N LYS A 60 -13.69 -5.15 3.59
CA LYS A 60 -14.80 -4.32 4.06
C LYS A 60 -14.77 -2.88 3.56
N GLY A 61 -13.71 -2.47 2.86
CA GLY A 61 -13.63 -1.16 2.23
C GLY A 61 -13.12 -0.03 3.13
N PHE A 62 -12.45 -0.33 4.25
CA PHE A 62 -11.80 0.70 5.07
C PHE A 62 -10.61 1.30 4.31
N GLY A 63 -10.60 2.63 4.18
CA GLY A 63 -9.60 3.39 3.44
C GLY A 63 -8.35 3.77 4.24
N GLY A 64 -8.34 3.51 5.55
CA GLY A 64 -7.19 3.81 6.38
C GLY A 64 -7.27 3.24 7.78
N VAL A 65 -6.11 3.00 8.36
CA VAL A 65 -5.92 2.57 9.75
C VAL A 65 -5.09 3.62 10.48
N GLN A 66 -5.59 4.11 11.61
CA GLN A 66 -4.81 4.89 12.54
C GLN A 66 -4.22 3.98 13.61
N ILE A 67 -2.89 3.97 13.71
CA ILE A 67 -2.15 3.22 14.72
C ILE A 67 -1.83 4.09 15.94
N SER A 68 -1.58 3.45 17.08
CA SER A 68 -0.96 4.12 18.23
C SER A 68 0.47 4.60 17.89
N PRO A 69 1.02 5.61 18.60
CA PRO A 69 2.34 6.19 18.29
C PRO A 69 3.46 5.14 18.16
N PRO A 70 4.21 5.11 17.05
CA PRO A 70 5.20 4.05 16.81
C PRO A 70 6.57 4.30 17.42
N GLY A 71 6.87 5.52 17.84
CA GLY A 71 8.16 5.89 18.40
C GLY A 71 8.41 5.27 19.77
N ALA A 72 9.69 5.13 20.12
CA ALA A 72 10.08 4.78 21.47
C ALA A 72 9.53 5.80 22.48
N SER A 73 8.96 5.30 23.57
CA SER A 73 8.20 6.08 24.54
C SER A 73 8.52 5.64 25.97
N LYS A 74 8.01 6.40 26.95
CA LYS A 74 8.17 6.08 28.36
C LYS A 74 7.66 4.67 28.67
N ASN A 75 8.45 3.91 29.41
CA ASN A 75 7.99 2.66 30.04
C ASN A 75 7.00 2.99 31.16
N ALA A 76 5.72 3.01 30.82
CA ALA A 76 4.61 3.20 31.75
C ALA A 76 3.56 2.10 31.56
N ALA A 77 2.96 1.63 32.66
CA ALA A 77 1.97 0.56 32.62
C ALA A 77 0.66 0.96 31.91
N GLY A 78 0.34 2.25 31.84
CA GLY A 78 -0.86 2.75 31.16
C GLY A 78 -0.69 2.83 29.65
N TRP A 79 -1.82 2.78 28.92
CA TRP A 79 -1.88 3.04 27.47
C TRP A 79 -1.31 4.41 27.12
N TRP A 80 -1.49 5.41 27.98
CA TRP A 80 -0.99 6.77 27.76
C TRP A 80 0.55 6.83 27.69
N GLY A 81 1.26 5.78 28.11
CA GLY A 81 2.71 5.69 28.06
C GLY A 81 3.27 5.94 26.66
N VAL A 82 2.59 5.45 25.62
CA VAL A 82 3.05 5.61 24.22
C VAL A 82 2.97 7.06 23.70
N TYR A 83 2.27 7.94 24.42
CA TYR A 83 2.16 9.37 24.11
C TYR A 83 3.24 10.22 24.81
N GLN A 84 4.20 9.59 25.46
CA GLN A 84 5.36 10.25 26.10
C GLN A 84 6.63 9.86 25.33
N PRO A 85 6.89 10.46 24.15
CA PRO A 85 7.99 10.07 23.28
C PRO A 85 9.34 10.36 23.93
N VAL A 86 10.28 9.43 23.76
CA VAL A 86 11.68 9.60 24.20
C VAL A 86 12.66 9.64 23.03
N ASN A 87 12.27 9.12 21.86
CA ASN A 87 13.08 9.11 20.65
C ASN A 87 12.19 8.95 19.40
N TYR A 88 12.45 9.74 18.35
CA TYR A 88 11.70 9.70 17.08
C TYR A 88 12.39 8.91 15.95
N VAL A 89 13.65 8.52 16.14
CA VAL A 89 14.42 7.71 15.19
C VAL A 89 14.21 6.21 15.47
N ASN A 90 14.13 5.83 16.75
CA ASN A 90 13.85 4.46 17.14
C ASN A 90 12.34 4.20 17.12
N LEU A 91 11.88 3.41 16.16
CA LEU A 91 10.48 2.97 16.01
C LEU A 91 10.23 1.60 16.67
N THR A 92 10.98 1.28 17.73
CA THR A 92 10.66 0.12 18.57
C THR A 92 9.67 0.57 19.64
N SER A 93 8.51 -0.09 19.70
CA SER A 93 7.47 0.18 20.69
C SER A 93 6.92 -1.12 21.26
N ARG A 94 5.94 -1.02 22.18
CA ARG A 94 5.20 -2.21 22.66
C ARG A 94 4.33 -2.86 21.56
N MET A 95 4.06 -2.16 20.46
CA MET A 95 3.31 -2.66 19.31
C MET A 95 4.19 -3.42 18.29
N GLY A 96 5.51 -3.32 18.40
CA GLY A 96 6.44 -4.08 17.57
C GLY A 96 7.80 -3.43 17.31
N THR A 97 8.51 -4.01 16.35
CA THR A 97 9.83 -3.59 15.85
C THR A 97 9.72 -2.79 14.54
N PRO A 98 10.73 -1.96 14.19
CA PRO A 98 10.72 -1.21 12.94
C PRO A 98 10.47 -2.08 11.68
N ALA A 99 10.98 -3.31 11.68
CA ALA A 99 10.75 -4.25 10.58
C ALA A 99 9.27 -4.66 10.46
N GLN A 100 8.59 -4.89 11.58
CA GLN A 100 7.16 -5.21 11.58
C GLN A 100 6.29 -4.02 11.15
N LEU A 101 6.70 -2.79 11.50
CA LEU A 101 6.03 -1.57 11.03
C LEU A 101 6.20 -1.36 9.52
N GLN A 102 7.37 -1.69 8.98
CA GLN A 102 7.68 -1.53 7.56
C GLN A 102 6.86 -2.48 6.67
N THR A 103 6.48 -3.64 7.21
CA THR A 103 5.68 -4.66 6.50
C THR A 103 4.19 -4.61 6.83
N LEU A 104 3.75 -3.59 7.57
CA LEU A 104 2.34 -3.35 7.90
C LEU A 104 1.52 -3.01 6.64
#